data_AF-A0A226F3M4-F1
#
_entry.id   AF-A0A226F3M4-F1
#
_cell.length_a   1.000
_cell.length_b   1.000
_cell.length_c   1.000
_cell.angle_alpha   90.00
_cell.angle_beta   90.00
_cell.angle_gamma   90.00
#
_symmetry.space_group_name_H-M   'P 1'
#
loop_
_entity.id
_entity.type
_entity.pdbx_description
1 polymer ?
#
loop_
_entity_poly.entity_id
_entity_poly.type
_entity_poly.pdbx_seq_one_letter_code
_entity_poly.pdbx_strand_id
1 'polypeptide(L)'
;MLANLCVGPLTMTGRLQGFGLLMVYMAAFLMQWNYSLDIGSMQVIHSFLDFEEKVMSKLPQVPISMATKVMKVFVLTVEVGVVAYPILQFFLLRLLPCMPPYILSMFPGCVKCDPTLLHRVVKLCLHIFEAWMSLNTIISGTTWMFYVLFVGIVCILDYFRVLESKISEIENDSNKDDCIHLYRCIQILEKSFNAFLMPRIVPATMFCVPAIEILAFYVCISFHADISMPAFLIFPVMAVCAGMNNILVITLASRVNVASQKMKIAVQKRTVGRCRRALAKRQIRACNVLKIKFGSNFIDEGTPLVMQNFCINQTMSLALVKRRKVIS
;
A
#
# COMPACT_ATOMS: atom_id res chain seq x y z
N MET A 1 13.91 19.45 8.69
CA MET A 1 12.50 19.10 8.95
C MET A 1 12.30 18.42 10.30
N LEU A 2 12.89 17.23 10.53
CA LEU A 2 12.67 16.43 11.74
C LEU A 2 13.10 17.13 13.04
N ALA A 3 14.28 17.78 13.05
CA ALA A 3 14.74 18.56 14.20
C ALA A 3 13.79 19.70 14.58
N ASN A 4 13.21 20.41 13.59
CA ASN A 4 12.24 21.47 13.84
C ASN A 4 10.93 20.92 14.43
N LEU A 5 10.48 19.75 13.98
CA LEU A 5 9.29 19.10 14.54
C LEU A 5 9.50 18.61 15.98
N CYS A 6 10.69 18.09 16.29
CA CYS A 6 10.97 17.52 17.61
C CYS A 6 11.33 18.59 18.65
N VAL A 7 12.13 19.59 18.28
CA VAL A 7 12.74 20.55 19.22
C VAL A 7 12.21 21.97 19.03
N GLY A 8 11.56 22.28 17.90
CA GLY A 8 11.10 23.62 17.58
C GLY A 8 9.97 24.14 18.51
N PRO A 9 9.73 25.46 18.52
CA PRO A 9 8.76 26.14 19.41
C PRO A 9 7.28 25.88 19.05
N LEU A 10 7.01 24.84 18.26
CA LEU A 10 5.69 24.48 17.79
C LEU A 10 4.81 23.98 18.95
N THR A 11 3.53 24.37 18.92
CA THR A 11 2.50 23.79 19.78
C THR A 11 2.39 22.29 19.55
N MET A 12 1.89 21.55 20.54
CA MET A 12 1.70 20.10 20.43
C MET A 12 0.83 19.73 19.21
N THR A 13 -0.21 20.52 18.92
CA THR A 13 -1.06 20.36 17.73
C THR A 13 -0.28 20.53 16.44
N GLY A 14 0.52 21.60 16.31
CA GLY A 14 1.36 21.83 15.14
C GLY A 14 2.37 20.70 14.94
N ARG A 15 2.97 20.18 16.01
CA ARG A 15 3.90 19.04 15.92
C ARG A 15 3.21 17.79 15.41
N LEU A 16 2.02 17.45 15.92
CA LEU A 16 1.26 16.28 15.47
C LEU A 16 0.82 16.41 14.02
N GLN A 17 0.40 17.61 13.61
CA GLN A 17 0.04 17.86 12.21
C GLN A 17 1.24 17.66 11.28
N GLY A 18 2.36 18.30 11.62
CA GLY A 18 3.58 18.19 10.84
C GLY A 18 4.13 16.76 10.82
N PHE A 19 4.02 16.03 11.92
CA PHE A 19 4.43 14.63 12.01
C PHE A 19 3.56 13.73 11.12
N GLY A 20 2.24 13.93 11.07
CA GLY A 20 1.37 13.13 10.21
C GLY A 20 1.65 13.31 8.73
N LEU A 21 1.82 14.55 8.30
CA LEU A 21 2.20 14.86 6.92
C LEU A 21 3.60 14.30 6.61
N LEU A 22 4.56 14.45 7.53
CA LEU A 22 5.91 13.87 7.40
C LEU A 22 5.85 12.34 7.24
N MET A 23 5.01 11.64 8.00
CA MET A 23 4.88 10.18 7.90
C MET A 23 4.36 9.75 6.53
N VAL A 24 3.42 10.49 5.94
CA VAL A 24 2.94 10.24 4.56
C VAL A 24 4.07 10.44 3.55
N TYR A 25 4.85 11.52 3.66
CA TYR A 25 6.00 11.75 2.81
C TYR A 25 7.07 10.68 2.97
N MET A 26 7.36 10.28 4.20
CA MET A 26 8.31 9.22 4.50
C MET A 26 7.85 7.89 3.90
N ALA A 27 6.56 7.57 3.99
CA ALA A 27 6.00 6.37 3.38
C ALA A 27 6.17 6.37 1.86
N ALA A 28 5.77 7.46 1.20
CA ALA A 28 5.90 7.61 -0.25
C ALA A 28 7.36 7.55 -0.71
N PHE A 29 8.26 8.22 0.02
CA PHE A 29 9.69 8.22 -0.24
C PHE A 29 10.31 6.83 -0.07
N LEU A 30 9.99 6.10 1.02
CA LEU A 30 10.47 4.74 1.24
C LEU A 30 10.01 3.77 0.15
N MET A 31 8.78 3.95 -0.36
CA MET A 31 8.26 3.16 -1.48
C MET A 31 8.93 3.52 -2.82
N GLN A 32 9.27 4.78 -3.03
CA GLN A 32 9.96 5.27 -4.23
C GLN A 32 11.46 4.96 -4.21
N TRP A 33 12.07 4.81 -3.04
CA TRP A 33 13.53 4.77 -2.88
C TRP A 33 14.16 3.65 -3.71
N ASN A 34 14.80 4.04 -4.81
CA ASN A 34 15.47 3.13 -5.73
C ASN A 34 16.92 3.55 -5.96
N TYR A 35 17.73 3.49 -4.89
CA TYR A 35 19.14 3.87 -4.93
C TYR A 35 19.96 3.08 -5.97
N SER A 36 19.64 1.81 -6.17
CA SER A 36 20.37 0.92 -7.08
C SER A 36 19.93 1.05 -8.55
N LEU A 37 19.04 2.00 -8.87
CA LEU A 37 18.40 2.12 -10.20
C LEU A 37 17.89 0.76 -10.71
N ASP A 38 17.31 -0.03 -9.79
CA ASP A 38 16.86 -1.38 -10.11
C ASP A 38 15.66 -1.30 -11.06
N ILE A 39 15.78 -1.98 -12.19
CA ILE A 39 14.72 -2.13 -13.21
C ILE A 39 13.68 -3.20 -12.82
N GLY A 40 13.87 -3.87 -11.68
CA GLY A 40 13.05 -4.98 -11.22
C GLY A 40 11.55 -4.68 -11.17
N SER A 41 11.15 -3.45 -10.82
CA SER A 41 9.74 -3.08 -10.77
C SER A 41 9.07 -3.09 -12.15
N MET A 42 9.73 -2.49 -13.14
CA MET A 42 9.27 -2.49 -14.53
C MET A 42 9.33 -3.89 -15.12
N GLN A 43 10.35 -4.68 -14.79
CA GLN A 43 10.45 -6.07 -15.21
C GLN A 43 9.31 -6.93 -14.66
N VAL A 44 8.90 -6.71 -13.40
CA VAL A 44 7.74 -7.38 -12.81
C VAL A 44 6.47 -7.02 -13.59
N ILE A 45 6.20 -5.74 -13.83
CA ILE A 45 5.04 -5.30 -14.62
C ILE A 45 5.06 -5.95 -16.01
N HIS A 46 6.20 -5.90 -16.70
CA HIS A 46 6.35 -6.52 -18.01
C HIS A 46 6.12 -8.04 -17.96
N SER A 47 6.57 -8.71 -16.90
CA SER A 47 6.33 -10.15 -16.70
C SER A 47 4.85 -10.48 -16.51
N PHE A 48 4.08 -9.62 -15.83
CA PHE A 48 2.62 -9.75 -15.74
C PHE A 48 1.96 -9.57 -17.11
N LEU A 49 2.32 -8.52 -17.85
CA LEU A 49 1.78 -8.25 -19.19
C LEU A 49 2.12 -9.37 -20.18
N ASP A 50 3.37 -9.83 -20.20
CA ASP A 50 3.82 -10.98 -21.00
C ASP A 50 3.05 -12.25 -20.66
N PHE A 51 2.80 -12.49 -19.37
CA PHE A 51 2.04 -13.65 -18.91
C PHE A 51 0.57 -13.56 -19.38
N GLU A 52 -0.05 -12.37 -19.29
CA GLU A 52 -1.40 -12.16 -19.80
C GLU A 52 -1.48 -12.38 -21.32
N GLU A 53 -0.55 -11.80 -22.07
CA GLU A 53 -0.52 -11.91 -23.53
C GLU A 53 -0.24 -13.34 -24.00
N LYS A 54 0.74 -14.04 -23.42
CA LYS A 54 1.20 -15.34 -23.94
C LYS A 54 0.45 -16.53 -23.38
N VAL A 55 0.01 -16.43 -22.12
CA VAL A 55 -0.62 -17.54 -21.39
C VAL A 55 -2.12 -17.33 -21.25
N MET A 56 -2.56 -16.16 -20.79
CA MET A 56 -3.99 -15.92 -20.48
C MET A 56 -4.85 -15.71 -21.72
N SER A 57 -4.31 -15.14 -22.80
CA SER A 57 -5.04 -14.95 -24.08
C SER A 57 -5.57 -16.26 -24.69
N LYS A 58 -4.95 -17.40 -24.36
CA LYS A 58 -5.33 -18.73 -24.85
C LYS A 58 -6.40 -19.40 -24.00
N LEU A 59 -6.80 -18.78 -22.89
CA LEU A 59 -7.71 -19.36 -21.91
C LEU A 59 -9.12 -18.75 -22.02
N PRO A 60 -10.17 -19.49 -21.65
CA PRO A 60 -11.51 -18.93 -21.60
C PRO A 60 -11.56 -17.74 -20.63
N GLN A 61 -12.25 -16.68 -21.05
CA GLN A 61 -12.40 -15.49 -20.21
C GLN A 61 -13.29 -15.79 -19.02
N VAL A 62 -12.74 -15.67 -17.81
CA VAL A 62 -13.49 -15.79 -16.56
C VAL A 62 -14.11 -14.43 -16.21
N PRO A 63 -15.36 -14.39 -15.72
CA PRO A 63 -15.97 -13.14 -15.28
C PRO A 63 -15.15 -12.46 -14.18
N ILE A 64 -15.01 -11.15 -14.32
CA ILE A 64 -14.25 -10.27 -13.40
C ILE A 64 -14.69 -10.51 -11.95
N SER A 65 -13.72 -10.76 -11.07
CA SER A 65 -13.99 -11.01 -9.65
C SER A 65 -14.56 -9.78 -8.94
N MET A 66 -15.32 -10.00 -7.87
CA MET A 66 -15.75 -8.90 -7.00
C MET A 66 -14.55 -8.15 -6.42
N ALA A 67 -13.46 -8.86 -6.08
CA ALA A 67 -12.22 -8.24 -5.59
C ALA A 67 -11.61 -7.30 -6.64
N THR A 68 -11.61 -7.68 -7.91
CA THR A 68 -11.10 -6.86 -9.01
C THR A 68 -11.96 -5.62 -9.23
N LYS A 69 -13.29 -5.74 -9.12
CA LYS A 69 -14.20 -4.57 -9.19
C LYS A 69 -13.94 -3.59 -8.04
N VAL A 70 -13.84 -4.10 -6.81
CA VAL A 70 -13.54 -3.29 -5.62
C VAL A 70 -12.17 -2.63 -5.76
N MET A 71 -11.16 -3.37 -6.21
CA MET A 71 -9.80 -2.84 -6.40
C MET A 71 -9.77 -1.74 -7.46
N LYS A 72 -10.50 -1.88 -8.58
CA LYS A 72 -10.59 -0.82 -9.60
C LYS A 72 -11.16 0.48 -9.04
N VAL A 73 -12.26 0.40 -8.29
CA VAL A 73 -12.87 1.57 -7.64
C VAL A 73 -11.91 2.18 -6.63
N PHE A 74 -11.22 1.34 -5.85
CA PHE A 74 -10.26 1.79 -4.85
C PHE A 74 -9.05 2.49 -5.48
N VAL A 75 -8.43 1.91 -6.51
CA VAL A 75 -7.30 2.52 -7.25
C VAL A 75 -7.74 3.86 -7.82
N LEU A 76 -8.89 3.93 -8.50
CA LEU A 76 -9.41 5.18 -9.05
C LEU A 76 -9.62 6.24 -7.97
N THR A 77 -10.18 5.85 -6.82
CA THR A 77 -10.40 6.75 -5.68
C THR A 77 -9.08 7.31 -5.16
N VAL A 78 -8.05 6.46 -5.06
CA VAL A 78 -6.74 6.90 -4.59
C VAL A 78 -6.04 7.77 -5.63
N GLU A 79 -6.12 7.47 -6.92
CA GLU A 79 -5.52 8.32 -7.96
C GLU A 79 -6.07 9.75 -7.95
N VAL A 80 -7.40 9.88 -7.82
CA VAL A 80 -8.04 11.18 -7.64
C VAL A 80 -7.52 11.85 -6.36
N GLY A 81 -7.40 11.10 -5.27
CA GLY A 81 -6.85 11.59 -4.00
C GLY A 81 -5.40 12.05 -4.10
N VAL A 82 -4.55 11.33 -4.86
CA VAL A 82 -3.12 11.62 -5.06
C VAL A 82 -2.92 12.94 -5.79
N VAL A 83 -3.79 13.28 -6.74
CA VAL A 83 -3.75 14.56 -7.46
C VAL A 83 -4.42 15.66 -6.62
N ALA A 84 -5.54 15.37 -5.97
CA ALA A 84 -6.27 16.34 -5.15
C ALA A 84 -5.47 16.81 -3.92
N TYR A 85 -4.69 15.92 -3.30
CA TYR A 85 -3.90 16.21 -2.10
C TYR A 85 -2.89 17.36 -2.27
N PRO A 86 -1.96 17.36 -3.24
CA PRO A 86 -0.99 18.44 -3.42
C PRO A 86 -1.65 19.76 -3.84
N ILE A 87 -2.78 19.70 -4.56
CA ILE A 87 -3.59 20.88 -4.88
C ILE A 87 -4.17 21.48 -3.58
N LEU A 88 -4.80 20.64 -2.74
CA LEU A 88 -5.32 21.07 -1.45
C LEU A 88 -4.22 21.61 -0.54
N GLN A 89 -3.06 20.95 -0.52
CA GLN A 89 -1.88 21.40 0.20
C GLN A 89 -1.42 22.79 -0.27
N PHE A 90 -1.40 23.03 -1.58
CA PHE A 90 -1.02 24.34 -2.13
C PHE A 90 -1.96 25.45 -1.64
N PHE A 91 -3.28 25.21 -1.67
CA PHE A 91 -4.25 26.15 -1.13
C PHE A 91 -4.09 26.32 0.39
N LEU A 92 -3.87 25.22 1.11
CA LEU A 92 -3.64 25.24 2.56
C LEU A 92 -2.41 26.07 2.92
N LEU A 93 -1.32 25.95 2.18
CA LEU A 93 -0.09 26.74 2.35
C LEU A 93 -0.28 28.22 2.05
N ARG A 94 -1.17 28.57 1.11
CA ARG A 94 -1.53 29.98 0.88
C ARG A 94 -2.30 30.57 2.05
N LEU A 95 -3.16 29.78 2.71
CA LEU A 95 -3.95 30.20 3.87
C LEU A 95 -3.11 30.20 5.16
N LEU A 96 -2.28 29.17 5.34
CA LEU A 96 -1.49 28.89 6.54
C LEU A 96 -0.02 28.64 6.15
N PRO A 97 0.72 29.72 5.83
CA PRO A 97 2.08 29.60 5.29
C PRO A 97 3.10 29.05 6.28
N CYS A 98 2.82 29.14 7.58
CA CYS A 98 3.71 28.67 8.64
C CYS A 98 3.35 27.27 9.14
N MET A 99 2.51 26.53 8.40
CA MET A 99 2.13 25.18 8.79
C MET A 99 3.35 24.24 8.69
N PRO A 100 3.68 23.47 9.73
CA PRO A 100 4.67 22.39 9.62
C PRO A 100 4.09 21.23 8.78
N PRO A 101 4.92 20.45 8.07
CA PRO A 101 6.38 20.38 8.15
C PRO A 101 7.09 21.17 7.04
N TYR A 102 6.39 22.09 6.38
CA TYR A 102 6.83 22.79 5.19
C TYR A 102 8.04 23.72 5.44
N ILE A 103 8.86 23.91 4.42
CA ILE A 103 10.10 24.70 4.39
C ILE A 103 9.89 26.09 4.99
N LEU A 104 8.77 26.74 4.67
CA LEU A 104 8.50 28.10 5.16
C LEU A 104 8.34 28.16 6.69
N SER A 105 7.89 27.08 7.33
CA SER A 105 7.79 26.96 8.79
C SER A 105 9.16 26.90 9.49
N MET A 106 10.25 26.71 8.75
CA MET A 106 11.62 26.64 9.30
C MET A 106 12.31 28.01 9.32
N PHE A 107 11.76 29.03 8.65
CA PHE A 107 12.35 30.36 8.63
C PHE A 107 11.92 31.20 9.85
N PRO A 108 12.87 31.83 10.57
CA PRO A 108 12.54 32.76 11.63
C PRO A 108 11.81 33.97 11.03
N GLY A 109 10.60 34.24 11.50
CA GLY A 109 9.81 35.39 11.04
C GLY A 109 8.66 35.09 10.08
N CYS A 110 8.30 33.82 9.85
CA CYS A 110 7.17 33.44 8.99
C CYS A 110 5.84 34.23 9.27
N VAL A 111 5.63 34.68 10.51
CA VAL A 111 4.43 35.46 10.92
C VAL A 111 4.60 36.98 10.74
N LYS A 112 5.83 37.52 10.79
CA LYS A 112 6.09 38.97 10.94
C LYS A 112 6.76 39.62 9.72
N CYS A 113 6.71 39.03 8.54
CA CYS A 113 7.41 39.59 7.38
C CYS A 113 6.67 40.81 6.79
N ASP A 114 7.42 41.90 6.61
CA ASP A 114 6.97 43.09 5.90
C ASP A 114 6.61 42.75 4.44
N PRO A 115 5.53 43.33 3.89
CA PRO A 115 4.94 42.95 2.61
C PRO A 115 5.70 43.52 1.40
N THR A 116 7.00 43.30 1.33
CA THR A 116 7.75 43.61 0.10
C THR A 116 7.31 42.70 -1.05
N LEU A 117 7.22 43.24 -2.26
CA LEU A 117 6.81 42.48 -3.46
C LEU A 117 7.72 41.27 -3.69
N LEU A 118 9.03 41.44 -3.45
CA LEU A 118 10.02 40.37 -3.53
C LEU A 118 9.68 39.21 -2.58
N HIS A 119 9.32 39.50 -1.33
CA HIS A 119 8.94 38.46 -0.35
C HIS A 119 7.69 37.69 -0.78
N ARG A 120 6.68 38.37 -1.34
CA ARG A 120 5.47 37.73 -1.87
C ARG A 120 5.78 36.77 -3.02
N VAL A 121 6.67 37.17 -3.94
CA VAL A 121 7.12 36.33 -5.07
C VAL A 121 7.89 35.11 -4.56
N VAL A 122 8.87 35.30 -3.67
CA VAL A 122 9.66 34.20 -3.09
C VAL A 122 8.76 33.18 -2.38
N LYS A 123 7.81 33.67 -1.56
CA LYS A 123 6.85 32.82 -0.86
C LYS A 123 5.98 32.01 -1.82
N LEU A 124 5.48 32.64 -2.89
CA LEU A 124 4.69 31.94 -3.90
C LEU A 124 5.53 30.86 -4.61
N CYS A 125 6.77 31.18 -5.00
CA CYS A 125 7.69 30.21 -5.62
C CYS A 125 7.96 29.01 -4.70
N LEU A 126 8.17 29.25 -3.40
CA LEU A 126 8.35 28.17 -2.42
C LEU A 126 7.10 27.29 -2.31
N HIS A 127 5.90 27.86 -2.25
CA HIS A 127 4.67 27.06 -2.22
C HIS A 127 4.45 26.24 -3.50
N ILE A 128 4.78 26.79 -4.68
CA ILE A 128 4.73 26.04 -5.95
C ILE A 128 5.73 24.89 -5.91
N PHE A 129 6.96 25.16 -5.46
CA PHE A 129 8.01 24.15 -5.34
C PHE A 129 7.60 23.03 -4.38
N GLU A 130 7.03 23.34 -3.23
CA GLU A 130 6.57 22.34 -2.26
C GLU A 130 5.39 21.50 -2.77
N ALA A 131 4.44 22.13 -3.47
CA ALA A 131 3.33 21.41 -4.09
C ALA A 131 3.83 20.50 -5.23
N TRP A 132 4.78 20.96 -6.03
CA TRP A 132 5.41 20.18 -7.09
C TRP A 132 6.18 18.97 -6.54
N MET A 133 7.03 19.20 -5.54
CA MET A 133 7.76 18.13 -4.86
C MET A 133 6.80 17.12 -4.23
N SER A 134 5.73 17.61 -3.60
CA SER A 134 4.68 16.77 -3.02
C SER A 134 4.01 15.88 -4.06
N LEU A 135 3.57 16.48 -5.16
CA LEU A 135 2.94 15.78 -6.27
C LEU A 135 3.87 14.69 -6.82
N ASN A 136 5.14 15.01 -7.05
CA ASN A 136 6.12 14.05 -7.58
C ASN A 136 6.35 12.88 -6.62
N THR A 137 6.63 13.17 -5.35
CA THR A 137 6.88 12.13 -4.33
C THR A 137 5.66 11.23 -4.12
N ILE A 138 4.46 11.81 -4.03
CA ILE A 138 3.24 11.03 -3.82
C ILE A 138 2.90 10.21 -5.06
N ILE A 139 2.91 10.79 -6.26
CA ILE A 139 2.65 10.03 -7.50
C ILE A 139 3.63 8.87 -7.62
N SER A 140 4.93 9.12 -7.43
CA SER A 140 5.93 8.07 -7.59
C SER A 140 5.79 6.98 -6.53
N GLY A 141 5.62 7.32 -5.25
CA GLY A 141 5.46 6.34 -4.18
C GLY A 141 4.18 5.51 -4.34
N THR A 142 3.06 6.17 -4.67
CA THR A 142 1.77 5.51 -4.85
C THR A 142 1.74 4.63 -6.09
N THR A 143 2.37 5.03 -7.20
CA THR A 143 2.45 4.20 -8.41
C THR A 143 3.00 2.80 -8.10
N TRP A 144 4.11 2.71 -7.36
CA TRP A 144 4.69 1.42 -6.99
C TRP A 144 3.79 0.62 -6.04
N MET A 145 3.16 1.28 -5.07
CA MET A 145 2.25 0.63 -4.14
C MET A 145 1.00 0.07 -4.84
N PHE A 146 0.30 0.90 -5.62
CA PHE A 146 -0.97 0.49 -6.22
C PHE A 146 -0.76 -0.45 -7.41
N TYR A 147 0.09 -0.08 -8.36
CA TYR A 147 0.22 -0.83 -9.60
C TYR A 147 1.09 -2.07 -9.49
N VAL A 148 2.12 -2.06 -8.65
CA VAL A 148 2.90 -3.27 -8.43
C VAL A 148 2.23 -4.11 -7.35
N LEU A 149 2.15 -3.64 -6.10
CA LEU A 149 1.65 -4.47 -5.01
C LEU A 149 0.17 -4.82 -5.17
N PHE A 150 -0.74 -3.85 -5.36
CA PHE A 150 -2.18 -4.15 -5.25
C PHE A 150 -2.71 -4.82 -6.50
N VAL A 151 -2.45 -4.25 -7.68
CA VAL A 151 -2.84 -4.84 -8.95
C VAL A 151 -2.16 -6.19 -9.14
N GLY A 152 -0.87 -6.33 -8.81
CA GLY A 152 -0.17 -7.62 -8.88
C GLY A 152 -0.79 -8.73 -8.01
N ILE A 153 -1.20 -8.41 -6.77
CA ILE A 153 -1.93 -9.37 -5.91
C ILE A 153 -3.25 -9.79 -6.55
N VAL A 154 -4.03 -8.83 -7.08
CA VAL A 154 -5.32 -9.13 -7.70
C VAL A 154 -5.15 -9.95 -8.97
N CYS A 155 -4.16 -9.66 -9.82
CA CYS A 155 -3.83 -10.46 -10.99
C CYS A 155 -3.51 -11.91 -10.61
N ILE A 156 -2.66 -12.14 -9.59
CA ILE A 156 -2.35 -13.50 -9.11
C ILE A 156 -3.62 -14.22 -8.63
N LEU A 157 -4.50 -13.54 -7.89
CA LEU A 157 -5.77 -14.11 -7.44
C LEU A 157 -6.68 -14.47 -8.62
N ASP A 158 -6.80 -13.59 -9.61
CA ASP A 158 -7.60 -13.85 -10.81
C ASP A 158 -7.02 -15.02 -11.62
N TYR A 159 -5.69 -15.15 -11.71
CA TYR A 159 -5.04 -16.32 -12.33
C TYR A 159 -5.37 -17.63 -11.60
N PHE A 160 -5.45 -17.61 -10.27
CA PHE A 160 -5.91 -18.77 -9.52
C PHE A 160 -7.36 -19.13 -9.82
N ARG A 161 -8.25 -18.17 -10.07
CA ARG A 161 -9.63 -18.44 -10.47
C ARG A 161 -9.71 -19.09 -11.85
N VAL A 162 -8.89 -18.63 -12.79
CA VAL A 162 -8.80 -19.26 -14.12
C VAL A 162 -8.25 -20.68 -14.02
N LEU A 163 -7.23 -20.88 -13.18
CA LEU A 163 -6.69 -22.21 -12.92
C LEU A 163 -7.74 -23.12 -12.24
N GLU A 164 -8.54 -22.61 -11.30
CA GLU A 164 -9.62 -23.35 -10.65
C GLU A 164 -10.68 -23.81 -11.66
N SER A 165 -11.11 -22.91 -12.56
CA SER A 165 -12.03 -23.23 -13.65
C SER A 165 -11.48 -24.38 -14.50
N LYS A 166 -10.22 -24.28 -14.93
CA LYS A 166 -9.55 -25.33 -15.69
C LYS A 166 -9.49 -26.66 -14.95
N ILE A 167 -9.19 -26.64 -13.65
CA ILE A 167 -9.13 -27.86 -12.84
C ILE A 167 -10.49 -28.55 -12.76
N SER A 168 -11.58 -27.78 -12.77
CA SER A 168 -12.95 -28.35 -12.77
C SER A 168 -13.32 -29.03 -14.09
N GLU A 169 -12.74 -28.60 -15.20
CA GLU A 169 -12.96 -29.15 -16.56
C GLU A 169 -12.05 -30.35 -16.90
N ILE A 170 -11.15 -30.77 -16.01
CA ILE A 170 -10.23 -31.89 -16.27
C ILE A 170 -11.01 -33.22 -16.32
N GLU A 171 -11.27 -33.71 -17.52
CA GLU A 171 -11.73 -35.08 -17.78
C GLU A 171 -10.57 -36.00 -18.24
N ASN A 172 -9.65 -35.46 -19.05
CA ASN A 172 -8.56 -36.19 -19.70
C ASN A 172 -7.17 -35.96 -19.07
N ASP A 173 -6.22 -36.87 -19.34
CA ASP A 173 -4.86 -36.80 -18.78
C ASP A 173 -3.98 -35.69 -19.40
N SER A 174 -4.17 -35.29 -20.66
CA SER A 174 -3.40 -34.19 -21.28
C SER A 174 -3.66 -32.84 -20.60
N ASN A 175 -4.90 -32.59 -20.17
CA ASN A 175 -5.30 -31.33 -19.53
C ASN A 175 -4.63 -31.12 -18.16
N LYS A 176 -4.09 -32.18 -17.55
CA LYS A 176 -3.40 -32.12 -16.25
C LYS A 176 -2.03 -31.46 -16.36
N ASP A 177 -1.27 -31.83 -17.39
CA ASP A 177 0.06 -31.29 -17.61
C ASP A 177 -0.01 -29.78 -17.87
N ASP A 178 -1.03 -29.32 -18.60
CA ASP A 178 -1.32 -27.90 -18.80
C ASP A 178 -1.65 -27.16 -17.50
N CYS A 179 -2.43 -27.76 -16.60
CA CYS A 179 -2.76 -27.16 -15.30
C CYS A 179 -1.53 -27.07 -14.39
N ILE A 180 -0.68 -28.10 -14.37
CA ILE A 180 0.58 -28.11 -13.62
C ILE A 180 1.53 -27.06 -14.20
N HIS A 181 1.61 -26.96 -15.53
CA HIS A 181 2.40 -25.94 -16.21
C HIS A 181 1.92 -24.53 -15.86
N LEU A 182 0.61 -24.27 -15.95
CA LEU A 182 0.03 -22.97 -15.59
C LEU A 182 0.33 -22.61 -14.13
N TYR A 183 0.16 -23.54 -13.18
CA TYR A 183 0.51 -23.31 -11.79
C TYR A 183 1.99 -22.96 -11.60
N ARG A 184 2.91 -23.65 -12.32
CA ARG A 184 4.34 -23.34 -12.28
C ARG A 184 4.66 -21.96 -12.82
N CYS A 185 4.00 -21.52 -13.90
CA CYS A 185 4.19 -20.17 -14.43
C CYS A 185 3.72 -19.12 -13.41
N ILE A 186 2.57 -19.31 -12.76
CA ILE A 186 2.10 -18.44 -11.67
C ILE A 186 3.11 -18.43 -10.52
N GLN A 187 3.69 -19.59 -10.16
CA GLN A 187 4.72 -19.70 -9.12
C GLN A 187 6.01 -18.94 -9.48
N ILE A 188 6.43 -18.95 -10.75
CA ILE A 188 7.59 -18.18 -11.20
C ILE A 188 7.30 -16.67 -11.11
N LEU A 189 6.10 -16.27 -11.55
CA LEU A 189 5.66 -14.88 -11.49
C LEU A 189 5.60 -14.37 -10.05
N GLU A 190 5.06 -15.16 -9.12
CA GLU A 190 5.02 -14.84 -7.69
C GLU A 190 6.41 -14.71 -7.06
N LYS A 191 7.38 -15.53 -7.48
CA LYS A 191 8.76 -15.41 -7.01
C LYS A 191 9.41 -14.11 -7.48
N SER A 192 9.21 -13.75 -8.75
CA SER A 192 9.67 -12.47 -9.30
C SER A 192 9.02 -11.28 -8.57
N PHE A 193 7.71 -11.38 -8.36
CA PHE A 193 6.92 -10.41 -7.61
C PHE A 193 7.43 -10.20 -6.18
N ASN A 194 7.63 -11.29 -5.42
CA ASN A 194 8.17 -11.25 -4.07
C ASN A 194 9.61 -10.75 -4.00
N ALA A 195 10.46 -11.07 -4.99
CA ALA A 195 11.85 -10.61 -5.01
C ALA A 195 11.95 -9.08 -4.98
N PHE A 196 11.03 -8.40 -5.67
CA PHE A 196 10.95 -6.93 -5.66
C PHE A 196 10.22 -6.39 -4.42
N LEU A 197 9.09 -6.98 -4.05
CA LEU A 197 8.22 -6.46 -2.99
C LEU A 197 8.76 -6.64 -1.57
N MET A 198 9.34 -7.80 -1.28
CA MET A 198 9.76 -8.22 0.06
C MET A 198 10.79 -7.29 0.71
N PRO A 199 11.84 -6.78 0.01
CA PRO A 199 12.84 -5.93 0.66
C PRO A 199 12.42 -4.46 0.82
N ARG A 200 11.41 -4.00 0.07
CA ARG A 200 11.12 -2.55 -0.04
C ARG A 200 9.67 -2.20 0.29
N ILE A 201 8.74 -2.61 -0.58
CA ILE A 201 7.36 -2.11 -0.53
C ILE A 201 6.57 -2.73 0.62
N VAL A 202 6.70 -4.04 0.85
CA VAL A 202 5.94 -4.71 1.93
C VAL A 202 6.38 -4.19 3.31
N PRO A 203 7.68 -4.08 3.64
CA PRO A 203 8.12 -3.47 4.90
C PRO A 203 7.68 -2.02 5.07
N ALA A 204 7.83 -1.19 4.02
CA ALA A 204 7.41 0.20 4.08
C ALA A 204 5.90 0.31 4.35
N THR A 205 5.09 -0.53 3.72
CA THR A 205 3.64 -0.57 3.90
C THR A 205 3.27 -1.03 5.31
N MET A 206 3.83 -2.16 5.76
CA MET A 206 3.56 -2.76 7.07
C MET A 206 4.01 -1.88 8.24
N PHE A 207 4.97 -0.98 8.03
CA PHE A 207 5.43 -0.04 9.06
C PHE A 207 4.68 1.30 8.97
N CYS A 208 4.67 1.93 7.79
CA CYS A 208 4.19 3.30 7.67
C CYS A 208 2.67 3.41 7.72
N VAL A 209 1.94 2.49 7.10
CA VAL A 209 0.47 2.58 7.05
C VAL A 209 -0.15 2.47 8.45
N PRO A 210 0.23 1.48 9.29
CA PRO A 210 -0.21 1.44 10.70
C PRO A 210 0.17 2.69 11.49
N ALA A 211 1.38 3.21 11.30
CA ALA A 211 1.82 4.42 12.02
C ALA A 211 1.00 5.66 11.62
N ILE A 212 0.69 5.81 10.32
CA ILE A 212 -0.19 6.87 9.81
C ILE A 212 -1.60 6.70 10.39
N GLU A 213 -2.14 5.47 10.40
CA GLU A 213 -3.47 5.17 10.93
C GLU A 213 -3.59 5.52 12.43
N ILE A 214 -2.64 5.05 13.26
CA ILE A 214 -2.59 5.31 14.70
C ILE A 214 -2.58 6.82 14.96
N LEU A 215 -1.71 7.54 14.27
CA LEU A 215 -1.57 8.98 14.44
C LEU A 215 -2.82 9.72 13.98
N ALA A 216 -3.37 9.35 12.82
CA ALA A 216 -4.56 9.97 12.27
C ALA A 216 -5.77 9.78 13.21
N PHE A 217 -6.02 8.58 13.70
CA PHE A 217 -7.08 8.35 14.68
C PHE A 217 -6.83 9.04 16.00
N TYR A 218 -5.58 9.04 16.50
CA TYR A 218 -5.24 9.73 17.72
C TYR A 218 -5.54 11.23 17.63
N VAL A 219 -5.16 11.88 16.52
CA VAL A 219 -5.47 13.29 16.25
C VAL A 219 -6.98 13.51 16.15
N CYS A 220 -7.71 12.64 15.44
CA CYS A 220 -9.17 12.73 15.32
C CYS A 220 -9.87 12.63 16.69
N ILE A 221 -9.46 11.70 17.54
CA ILE A 221 -10.08 11.52 18.86
C ILE A 221 -9.70 12.66 19.81
N SER A 222 -8.41 12.99 19.86
CA SER A 222 -7.86 13.84 20.92
C SER A 222 -7.83 15.33 20.60
N PHE A 223 -7.86 15.72 19.33
CA PHE A 223 -7.62 17.11 18.89
C PHE A 223 -8.66 17.63 17.90
N HIS A 224 -9.84 16.99 17.81
CA HIS A 224 -10.90 17.44 16.90
C HIS A 224 -11.41 18.86 17.16
N ALA A 225 -11.36 19.32 18.43
CA ALA A 225 -11.76 20.69 18.78
C ALA A 225 -10.61 21.71 18.64
N ASP A 226 -9.35 21.25 18.74
CA ASP A 226 -8.17 22.13 18.79
C ASP A 226 -7.67 22.52 17.39
N ILE A 227 -7.98 21.71 16.37
CA ILE A 227 -7.52 21.93 15.00
C ILE A 227 -8.63 22.58 14.18
N SER A 228 -8.38 23.77 13.65
CA SER A 228 -9.32 24.47 12.78
C SER A 228 -9.52 23.74 11.44
N MET A 229 -10.75 23.83 10.92
CA MET A 229 -11.03 23.49 9.52
C MET A 229 -10.36 24.52 8.60
N PRO A 230 -9.79 24.11 7.44
CA PRO A 230 -9.88 22.79 6.80
C PRO A 230 -8.77 21.81 7.18
N ALA A 231 -7.76 22.22 7.96
CA ALA A 231 -6.59 21.38 8.27
C ALA A 231 -6.96 20.07 8.98
N PHE A 232 -8.02 20.08 9.80
CA PHE A 232 -8.52 18.87 10.46
C PHE A 232 -8.96 17.79 9.47
N LEU A 233 -9.55 18.15 8.33
CA LEU A 233 -10.15 17.20 7.38
C LEU A 233 -9.14 16.20 6.80
N ILE A 234 -7.86 16.54 6.81
CA ILE A 234 -6.78 15.66 6.34
C ILE A 234 -6.69 14.40 7.23
N PHE A 235 -6.90 14.51 8.55
CA PHE A 235 -6.73 13.36 9.46
C PHE A 235 -7.81 12.28 9.29
N PRO A 236 -9.12 12.58 9.23
CA PRO A 236 -10.12 11.58 8.92
C PRO A 236 -9.90 10.89 7.57
N VAL A 237 -9.52 11.66 6.54
CA VAL A 237 -9.22 11.10 5.22
C VAL A 237 -8.01 10.16 5.28
N MET A 238 -6.92 10.58 5.95
CA MET A 238 -5.76 9.71 6.16
C MET A 238 -6.11 8.44 6.93
N ALA A 239 -6.93 8.54 7.99
CA ALA A 239 -7.35 7.39 8.79
C ALA A 239 -8.17 6.39 7.97
N VAL A 240 -9.15 6.87 7.18
CA VAL A 240 -9.95 6.02 6.30
C VAL A 240 -9.08 5.38 5.22
N CYS A 241 -8.22 6.15 4.54
CA CYS A 241 -7.33 5.61 3.51
C CYS A 241 -6.36 4.57 4.07
N ALA A 242 -5.76 4.82 5.24
CA ALA A 242 -4.82 3.90 5.89
C ALA A 242 -5.53 2.62 6.38
N GLY A 243 -6.70 2.76 7.02
CA GLY A 243 -7.50 1.62 7.46
C GLY A 243 -8.01 0.77 6.29
N MET A 244 -8.50 1.41 5.21
CA MET A 244 -8.89 0.70 3.98
C MET A 244 -7.72 -0.05 3.37
N ASN A 245 -6.52 0.55 3.34
CA ASN A 245 -5.31 -0.08 2.85
C ASN A 245 -4.94 -1.31 3.69
N ASN A 246 -4.87 -1.16 5.01
CA ASN A 246 -4.58 -2.26 5.93
C ASN A 246 -5.58 -3.41 5.81
N ILE A 247 -6.88 -3.11 5.75
CA ILE A 247 -7.91 -4.15 5.66
C ILE A 247 -7.90 -4.80 4.28
N LEU A 248 -7.99 -4.03 3.19
CA LEU A 248 -8.15 -4.59 1.85
C LEU A 248 -6.89 -5.31 1.36
N VAL A 249 -5.73 -4.67 1.48
CA VAL A 249 -4.49 -5.15 0.86
C VAL A 249 -3.97 -6.38 1.59
N ILE A 250 -3.92 -6.32 2.92
CA ILE A 250 -3.40 -7.44 3.72
C ILE A 250 -4.37 -8.63 3.61
N THR A 251 -5.68 -8.39 3.53
CA THR A 251 -6.68 -9.45 3.31
C THR A 251 -6.56 -10.07 1.92
N LEU A 252 -6.32 -9.28 0.88
CA LEU A 252 -6.10 -9.83 -0.47
C LEU A 252 -4.78 -10.62 -0.54
N ALA A 253 -3.72 -10.12 0.10
CA ALA A 253 -2.45 -10.81 0.19
C ALA A 253 -2.58 -12.16 0.92
N SER A 254 -3.37 -12.24 2.00
CA SER A 254 -3.59 -13.50 2.72
C SER A 254 -4.41 -14.51 1.91
N ARG A 255 -5.38 -14.03 1.12
CA ARG A 255 -6.15 -14.87 0.19
C ARG A 255 -5.29 -15.55 -0.86
N VAL A 256 -4.14 -14.98 -1.25
CA VAL A 256 -3.19 -15.62 -2.18
C VAL A 256 -2.70 -16.95 -1.62
N ASN A 257 -2.33 -16.98 -0.33
CA ASN A 257 -1.87 -18.20 0.34
C ASN A 257 -2.98 -19.24 0.42
N VAL A 258 -4.20 -18.84 0.80
CA VAL A 258 -5.34 -19.77 0.92
C VAL A 258 -5.79 -20.31 -0.43
N ALA A 259 -5.86 -19.45 -1.46
CA ALA A 259 -6.15 -19.86 -2.83
C ALA A 259 -5.09 -20.86 -3.33
N SER A 260 -3.81 -20.57 -3.12
CA SER A 260 -2.72 -21.47 -3.52
C SER A 260 -2.80 -22.84 -2.83
N GLN A 261 -3.10 -22.87 -1.53
CA GLN A 261 -3.28 -24.14 -0.80
C GLN A 261 -4.46 -24.94 -1.34
N LYS A 262 -5.62 -24.29 -1.54
CA LYS A 262 -6.80 -24.93 -2.14
C LYS A 262 -6.47 -25.50 -3.51
N MET A 263 -5.79 -24.75 -4.36
CA MET A 263 -5.41 -25.20 -5.70
C MET A 263 -4.47 -26.41 -5.65
N LYS A 264 -3.45 -26.37 -4.79
CA LYS A 264 -2.55 -27.52 -4.62
C LYS A 264 -3.29 -28.79 -4.20
N ILE A 265 -4.24 -28.67 -3.26
CA ILE A 265 -5.07 -29.80 -2.81
C ILE A 265 -5.99 -30.29 -3.92
N ALA A 266 -6.62 -29.38 -4.67
CA ALA A 266 -7.51 -29.73 -5.78
C ALA A 266 -6.77 -30.50 -6.89
N VAL A 267 -5.60 -29.99 -7.31
CA VAL A 267 -4.73 -30.67 -8.28
C VAL A 267 -4.26 -32.02 -7.74
N GLN A 268 -3.88 -32.10 -6.46
CA GLN A 268 -3.46 -33.36 -5.84
C GLN A 268 -4.59 -34.40 -5.84
N LYS A 269 -5.82 -34.03 -5.44
CA LYS A 269 -6.97 -34.96 -5.40
C LYS A 269 -7.28 -35.51 -6.80
N ARG A 270 -7.28 -34.67 -7.83
CA ARG A 270 -7.54 -35.08 -9.22
C ARG A 270 -6.42 -35.93 -9.83
N THR A 271 -5.23 -35.92 -9.24
CA THR A 271 -4.05 -36.66 -9.72
C THR A 271 -3.93 -38.07 -9.11
N VAL A 272 -4.56 -38.33 -7.96
CA VAL A 272 -4.32 -39.55 -7.16
C VAL A 272 -4.89 -40.85 -7.76
N GLY A 273 -5.74 -40.79 -8.80
CA GLY A 273 -6.47 -41.96 -9.33
C GLY A 273 -5.88 -42.75 -10.52
N ARG A 274 -4.68 -42.44 -11.08
CA ARG A 274 -4.22 -43.06 -12.35
C ARG A 274 -2.75 -43.54 -12.38
N CYS A 275 -2.42 -44.39 -13.36
CA CYS A 275 -1.15 -45.12 -13.56
C CYS A 275 0.15 -44.29 -13.46
N ARG A 276 0.15 -42.98 -13.77
CA ARG A 276 1.36 -42.12 -13.66
C ARG A 276 1.48 -41.39 -12.31
N ARG A 277 0.99 -42.01 -11.24
CA ARG A 277 0.85 -41.43 -9.89
C ARG A 277 2.16 -40.90 -9.31
N ALA A 278 3.28 -41.62 -9.51
CA ALA A 278 4.55 -41.29 -8.86
C ALA A 278 5.16 -39.97 -9.37
N LEU A 279 5.24 -39.79 -10.69
CA LEU A 279 5.82 -38.60 -11.30
C LEU A 279 4.97 -37.36 -11.02
N ALA A 280 3.65 -37.43 -11.26
CA ALA A 280 2.76 -36.30 -11.05
C ALA A 280 2.68 -35.90 -9.56
N LYS A 281 2.66 -36.87 -8.64
CA LYS A 281 2.76 -36.60 -7.20
C LYS A 281 4.09 -35.93 -6.82
N ARG A 282 5.21 -36.32 -7.45
CA ARG A 282 6.52 -35.67 -7.24
C ARG A 282 6.50 -34.23 -7.75
N GLN A 283 5.90 -33.98 -8.91
CA GLN A 283 5.77 -32.63 -9.48
C GLN A 283 4.89 -31.72 -8.62
N ILE A 284 3.74 -32.20 -8.15
CA ILE A 284 2.84 -31.42 -7.27
C ILE A 284 3.49 -31.19 -5.90
N ARG A 285 4.26 -32.17 -5.39
CA ARG A 285 5.02 -31.99 -4.15
C ARG A 285 6.10 -30.92 -4.30
N ALA A 286 6.71 -30.80 -5.48
CA ALA A 286 7.68 -29.75 -5.80
C ALA A 286 7.03 -28.36 -5.99
N CYS A 287 5.72 -28.31 -6.25
CA CYS A 287 4.98 -27.06 -6.30
C CYS A 287 4.78 -26.53 -4.87
N ASN A 288 5.45 -25.43 -4.56
CA ASN A 288 5.30 -24.78 -3.25
C ASN A 288 3.99 -23.99 -3.22
N VAL A 289 3.48 -23.80 -2.00
CA VAL A 289 2.37 -22.87 -1.76
C VAL A 289 2.90 -21.45 -1.96
N LEU A 290 2.22 -20.65 -2.77
CA LEU A 290 2.53 -19.26 -3.05
C LEU A 290 2.14 -18.41 -1.84
N LYS A 291 2.99 -17.45 -1.45
CA LYS A 291 2.78 -16.61 -0.27
C LYS A 291 3.41 -15.25 -0.53
N ILE A 292 2.68 -14.17 -0.22
CA ILE A 292 3.29 -12.84 -0.20
C ILE A 292 4.21 -12.76 1.03
N LYS A 293 5.52 -12.61 0.77
CA LYS A 293 6.55 -12.66 1.82
C LYS A 293 6.82 -11.28 2.41
N PHE A 294 7.10 -11.29 3.70
CA PHE A 294 7.57 -10.13 4.46
C PHE A 294 8.80 -10.56 5.28
N GLY A 295 9.99 -10.23 4.79
CA GLY A 295 11.25 -10.72 5.36
C GLY A 295 11.30 -12.26 5.36
N SER A 296 11.51 -12.85 6.54
CA SER A 296 11.46 -14.30 6.75
C SER A 296 10.04 -14.85 6.95
N ASN A 297 9.04 -13.98 7.13
CA ASN A 297 7.65 -14.33 7.39
C ASN A 297 6.77 -14.16 6.14
N PHE A 298 5.48 -14.45 6.27
CA PHE A 298 4.48 -14.27 5.22
C PHE A 298 3.19 -13.69 5.79
N ILE A 299 2.39 -13.05 4.94
CA ILE A 299 1.10 -12.49 5.32
C ILE A 299 0.07 -13.63 5.39
N ASP A 300 -0.48 -13.88 6.57
CA ASP A 300 -1.51 -14.88 6.82
C ASP A 300 -2.91 -14.26 6.99
N GLU A 301 -3.95 -15.09 7.13
CA GLU A 301 -5.33 -14.60 7.29
C GLU A 301 -5.56 -13.83 8.60
N GLY A 302 -4.71 -14.05 9.62
CA GLY A 302 -4.78 -13.34 10.90
C GLY A 302 -4.10 -11.97 10.86
N THR A 303 -3.16 -11.75 9.95
CA THR A 303 -2.34 -10.53 9.88
C THR A 303 -3.17 -9.25 9.81
N PRO A 304 -4.25 -9.12 8.98
CA PRO A 304 -5.06 -7.91 8.96
C PRO A 304 -5.71 -7.61 10.31
N LEU A 305 -6.24 -8.63 10.99
CA LEU A 305 -6.91 -8.48 12.28
C LEU A 305 -5.91 -8.11 13.38
N VAL A 306 -4.73 -8.74 13.39
CA VAL A 306 -3.65 -8.42 14.34
C VAL A 306 -3.17 -6.99 14.13
N MET A 307 -2.99 -6.57 12.87
CA MET A 307 -2.55 -5.21 12.52
C MET A 307 -3.59 -4.17 12.94
N GLN A 308 -4.87 -4.40 12.66
CA GLN A 308 -5.94 -3.49 13.04
C GLN A 308 -6.08 -3.39 14.56
N ASN A 309 -6.04 -4.52 15.26
CA ASN A 309 -6.06 -4.56 16.72
C ASN A 309 -4.87 -3.80 17.32
N PHE A 310 -3.67 -3.95 16.74
CA PHE A 310 -2.51 -3.16 17.13
C PHE A 310 -2.76 -1.66 16.96
N CYS A 311 -3.26 -1.22 15.79
CA CYS A 311 -3.55 0.19 15.53
C CYS A 311 -4.56 0.79 16.52
N ILE A 312 -5.65 0.08 16.79
CA ILE A 312 -6.68 0.52 17.74
C ILE A 312 -6.13 0.57 19.16
N ASN A 313 -5.41 -0.47 19.62
CA ASN A 313 -4.87 -0.52 20.97
C ASN A 313 -3.82 0.57 21.23
N GLN A 314 -2.95 0.86 20.26
CA GLN A 314 -1.98 1.94 20.37
C GLN A 314 -2.67 3.31 20.40
N THR A 315 -3.68 3.52 19.53
CA THR A 315 -4.48 4.75 19.52
C THR A 315 -5.15 4.99 20.87
N MET A 316 -5.82 3.97 21.42
CA MET A 316 -6.48 4.06 22.72
C MET A 316 -5.49 4.34 23.84
N SER A 317 -4.33 3.68 23.83
CA SER A 317 -3.27 3.90 24.82
C SER A 317 -2.78 5.36 24.80
N LEU A 318 -2.51 5.92 23.62
CA LEU A 318 -2.11 7.33 23.46
C LEU A 318 -3.21 8.29 23.94
N ALA A 319 -4.47 8.01 23.61
CA ALA A 319 -5.61 8.83 24.04
C ALA A 319 -5.79 8.81 25.57
N LEU A 320 -5.64 7.65 26.21
CA LEU A 320 -5.71 7.50 27.66
C LEU A 320 -4.57 8.23 28.38
N VAL A 321 -3.33 8.15 27.87
CA VAL A 321 -2.18 8.88 28.41
C VAL A 321 -2.40 10.39 28.36
N LYS A 322 -2.98 10.92 27.26
CA LYS A 322 -3.33 12.34 27.16
C LYS A 322 -4.35 12.73 28.23
N ARG A 323 -5.45 11.96 28.39
CA ARG A 323 -6.49 12.26 29.39
C ARG A 323 -5.95 12.27 30.81
N ARG A 324 -5.08 11.32 31.18
CA ARG A 324 -4.47 11.28 32.52
C ARG A 324 -3.66 12.54 32.83
N LYS A 325 -2.94 13.09 31.85
CA LYS A 325 -2.16 14.33 32.02
C LYS A 325 -3.00 15.60 32.16
N VAL A 326 -4.28 15.57 31.78
CA VAL A 326 -5.18 16.73 31.95
C VAL A 326 -5.80 16.76 33.35
N ILE A 327 -5.83 15.62 34.03
CA ILE A 327 -6.41 15.47 35.38
C ILE A 327 -5.35 15.68 36.48
N SER A 328 -4.07 15.50 36.14
CA SER A 328 -2.91 15.77 37.01
C SER A 328 -2.48 17.23 36.90
#